data_AF-A0A2V2DU37-F1
#
_entry.id   AF-A0A2V2DU37-F1
#
_cell.length_a   1.000
_cell.length_b   1.000
_cell.length_c   1.000
_cell.angle_alpha   90.00
_cell.angle_beta   90.00
_cell.angle_gamma   90.00
#
_symmetry.space_group_name_H-M   'P 1'
#
loop_
_entity.id
_entity.type
_entity.pdbx_description
1 polymer ?
#
loop_
_entity_poly.entity_id
_entity_poly.type
_entity_poly.pdbx_seq_one_letter_code
_entity_poly.pdbx_strand_id
1 'polypeptide(L)'
;MREAKEKILCLGRKARAALKRAASLLKSAAESAAAKGRALREKLLKAAGRGYGLIKPHAGRAGRFIRRHRVPAAAIGACLTLSMLMSVITVTIHRIDVFDQGVQTASYYSIQTDEASVLRKTGLVLGTGDELELSENGGVVSVYITRAFPVTIQADGGSVLVMMTGGTVAQALERAGVTKNEEDLLSHAPDTAVEAEMQITLDRVENDLVYETVSIEYETRKVKTDSLYVGETSVEESGSRGEKRNTYAVTRVNGVETARTLVSSEIIKEPADRVVLVGTKVKSSFKKTASTPAAYKKVIAMTATAYVAGGTTATGRPAQWGVVAVDPRVIPLGTRVYVETADGQYIYGTAVAADTGGAIKGNKIDICVNTSSEAYAFGRRTVNVYILD
;
A
#
# COMPACT_ATOMS: atom_id res chain seq x y z
N MET A 1 -2.34 -15.60 33.87
CA MET A 1 -3.36 -14.55 33.59
C MET A 1 -4.48 -14.50 34.64
N ARG A 2 -5.22 -15.60 34.91
CA ARG A 2 -6.35 -15.61 35.86
C ARG A 2 -5.94 -15.32 37.33
N GLU A 3 -4.81 -15.88 37.76
CA GLU A 3 -4.28 -15.72 39.13
C GLU A 3 -3.76 -14.28 39.41
N ALA A 4 -3.19 -13.63 38.41
CA ALA A 4 -2.76 -12.23 38.51
C ALA A 4 -3.96 -11.27 38.66
N LYS A 5 -5.07 -11.55 37.95
CA LYS A 5 -6.30 -10.76 38.01
C LYS A 5 -6.97 -10.86 39.39
N GLU A 6 -6.94 -12.03 40.03
CA GLU A 6 -7.46 -12.20 41.40
C GLU A 6 -6.60 -11.52 42.47
N LYS A 7 -5.26 -11.53 42.32
CA LYS A 7 -4.35 -10.80 43.23
C LYS A 7 -4.58 -9.29 43.18
N ILE A 8 -4.77 -8.73 41.97
CA ILE A 8 -5.09 -7.30 41.79
C ILE A 8 -6.46 -6.96 42.40
N LEU A 9 -7.48 -7.80 42.20
CA LEU A 9 -8.81 -7.59 42.78
C LEU A 9 -8.81 -7.68 44.32
N CYS A 10 -7.96 -8.55 44.88
CA CYS A 10 -7.76 -8.69 46.32
C CYS A 10 -7.06 -7.45 46.92
N LEU A 11 -6.01 -6.96 46.27
CA LEU A 11 -5.31 -5.73 46.66
C LEU A 11 -6.23 -4.50 46.63
N GLY A 12 -7.05 -4.36 45.58
CA GLY A 12 -8.04 -3.28 45.48
C GLY A 12 -9.15 -3.35 46.54
N ARG A 13 -9.49 -4.54 47.06
CA ARG A 13 -10.44 -4.68 48.18
C ARG A 13 -9.79 -4.32 49.52
N LYS A 14 -8.53 -4.71 49.76
CA LYS A 14 -7.77 -4.33 50.97
C LYS A 14 -7.52 -2.83 51.04
N ALA A 15 -7.16 -2.19 49.93
CA ALA A 15 -6.97 -0.75 49.85
C ALA A 15 -8.25 0.03 50.17
N ARG A 16 -9.41 -0.38 49.60
CA ARG A 16 -10.71 0.23 49.92
C ARG A 16 -11.13 0.06 51.38
N ALA A 17 -10.82 -1.10 51.99
CA ALA A 17 -11.09 -1.33 53.41
C ALA A 17 -10.20 -0.44 54.31
N ALA A 18 -8.93 -0.25 53.95
CA ALA A 18 -8.02 0.66 54.67
C ALA A 18 -8.47 2.12 54.58
N LEU A 19 -8.90 2.58 53.40
CA LEU A 19 -9.43 3.93 53.18
C LEU A 19 -10.71 4.19 54.01
N LYS A 20 -11.62 3.22 54.08
CA LYS A 20 -12.82 3.33 54.93
C LYS A 20 -12.48 3.43 56.42
N ARG A 21 -11.48 2.67 56.89
CA ARG A 21 -11.01 2.74 58.29
C ARG A 21 -10.35 4.08 58.60
N ALA A 22 -9.51 4.59 57.69
CA ALA A 22 -8.89 5.91 57.83
C ALA A 22 -9.95 7.02 57.88
N ALA A 23 -10.96 6.97 57.02
CA ALA A 23 -12.07 7.93 57.04
C ALA A 23 -12.88 7.87 58.35
N SER A 24 -13.13 6.68 58.91
CA SER A 24 -13.84 6.56 60.20
C SER A 24 -13.02 7.10 61.37
N LEU A 25 -11.68 6.95 61.34
CA LEU A 25 -10.79 7.47 62.37
C LEU A 25 -10.68 9.00 62.31
N LEU A 26 -10.64 9.57 61.10
CA LEU A 26 -10.67 11.02 60.92
C LEU A 26 -11.99 11.63 61.41
N LYS A 27 -13.11 10.95 61.15
CA LYS A 27 -14.42 11.38 61.63
C LYS A 27 -14.51 11.33 63.16
N SER A 28 -14.05 10.24 63.79
CA SER A 28 -14.07 10.13 65.26
C SER A 28 -13.11 11.12 65.94
N ALA A 29 -11.96 11.43 65.33
CA ALA A 29 -11.03 12.46 65.80
C ALA A 29 -11.66 13.86 65.73
N ALA A 30 -12.36 14.18 64.63
CA ALA A 30 -13.06 15.45 64.47
C ALA A 30 -14.22 15.61 65.49
N GLU A 31 -15.00 14.55 65.73
CA GLU A 31 -16.07 14.54 66.72
C GLU A 31 -15.53 14.71 68.15
N SER A 32 -14.39 14.07 68.48
CA SER A 32 -13.70 14.22 69.77
C SER A 32 -13.17 15.65 69.98
N ALA A 33 -12.59 16.26 68.94
CA ALA A 33 -12.13 17.65 68.99
C ALA A 33 -13.31 18.62 69.19
N ALA A 34 -14.43 18.42 68.48
CA ALA A 34 -15.64 19.22 68.66
C ALA A 34 -16.25 19.06 70.05
N ALA A 35 -16.24 17.85 70.62
CA ALA A 35 -16.72 17.59 71.99
C ALA A 35 -15.84 18.28 73.05
N LYS A 36 -14.51 18.23 72.90
CA LYS A 36 -13.57 18.96 73.78
C LYS A 36 -13.78 20.47 73.67
N GLY A 37 -14.02 21.00 72.47
CA GLY A 37 -14.34 22.41 72.25
C GLY A 37 -15.65 22.83 72.92
N ARG A 38 -16.71 22.02 72.84
CA ARG A 38 -17.99 22.28 73.53
C ARG A 38 -17.83 22.25 75.06
N ALA A 39 -17.10 21.26 75.59
CA ALA A 39 -16.83 21.17 77.03
C ALA A 39 -15.99 22.34 77.56
N LEU A 40 -15.02 22.83 76.78
CA LEU A 40 -14.24 24.02 77.11
C LEU A 40 -15.12 25.28 77.09
N ARG A 41 -15.97 25.43 76.08
CA ARG A 41 -16.94 26.54 75.98
C ARG A 41 -17.91 26.56 77.16
N GLU A 42 -18.41 25.40 77.59
CA GLU A 42 -19.33 25.30 78.73
C GLU A 42 -18.64 25.63 80.07
N LYS A 43 -17.37 25.21 80.24
CA LYS A 43 -16.54 25.62 81.39
C LYS A 43 -16.28 27.12 81.42
N LEU A 44 -16.02 27.73 80.26
CA LEU A 44 -15.82 29.17 80.12
C LEU A 44 -17.11 29.97 80.39
N LEU A 45 -18.27 29.49 79.93
CA LEU A 45 -19.57 30.11 80.21
C LEU A 45 -19.97 30.02 81.69
N LYS A 46 -19.69 28.89 82.37
CA LYS A 46 -19.90 28.75 83.83
C LYS A 46 -18.94 29.64 84.64
N ALA A 47 -17.74 29.90 84.14
CA ALA A 47 -16.81 30.85 84.75
C ALA A 47 -17.24 32.31 84.55
N ALA A 48 -17.84 32.64 83.40
CA ALA A 48 -18.37 33.98 83.10
C ALA A 48 -19.68 34.32 83.83
N GLY A 49 -20.50 33.31 84.18
CA GLY A 49 -21.78 33.49 84.88
C GLY A 49 -21.69 33.73 86.40
N ARG A 50 -20.50 33.77 87.00
CA ARG A 50 -20.28 34.09 88.42
C ARG A 50 -19.39 35.32 88.58
N GLY A 51 -19.89 36.48 88.18
CA GLY A 51 -19.19 37.73 88.43
C GLY A 51 -19.99 38.93 87.94
N TYR A 52 -20.31 39.82 88.89
CA TYR A 52 -20.87 41.16 88.70
C TYR A 52 -22.39 41.26 88.57
N GLY A 53 -23.02 41.28 89.75
CA GLY A 53 -24.29 41.95 89.98
C GLY A 53 -24.17 43.46 89.77
N LEU A 54 -25.26 44.00 89.25
CA LEU A 54 -25.59 45.41 89.11
C LEU A 54 -25.49 46.18 90.45
N ILE A 55 -25.18 47.47 90.37
CA ILE A 55 -25.99 48.62 90.86
C ILE A 55 -25.10 49.87 90.99
N LYS A 56 -25.60 51.04 90.53
CA LYS A 56 -25.73 52.32 91.28
C LYS A 56 -26.17 53.48 90.35
N PRO A 57 -26.63 54.67 90.84
CA PRO A 57 -26.69 55.16 92.25
C PRO A 57 -27.95 55.97 92.69
N HIS A 58 -27.89 56.39 93.98
CA HIS A 58 -28.54 57.50 94.73
C HIS A 58 -29.63 57.07 95.74
N ALA A 59 -29.72 57.58 96.98
CA ALA A 59 -28.95 58.52 97.80
C ALA A 59 -29.27 58.26 99.31
N GLY A 60 -28.47 58.78 100.26
CA GLY A 60 -28.95 59.06 101.62
C GLY A 60 -28.17 58.47 102.82
N ARG A 61 -27.49 59.39 103.54
CA ARG A 61 -27.22 59.50 104.99
C ARG A 61 -26.77 58.30 105.87
N ALA A 62 -25.61 58.56 106.50
CA ALA A 62 -25.28 58.47 107.93
C ALA A 62 -25.32 57.11 108.66
N GLY A 63 -24.18 56.70 109.20
CA GLY A 63 -24.10 55.65 110.21
C GLY A 63 -22.69 55.10 110.44
N ARG A 64 -22.05 55.60 111.47
CA ARG A 64 -20.77 55.15 112.05
C ARG A 64 -20.86 53.67 112.46
N PHE A 65 -19.90 52.79 112.11
CA PHE A 65 -19.50 51.65 112.97
C PHE A 65 -18.21 50.97 112.48
N ILE A 66 -17.31 50.72 113.43
CA ILE A 66 -15.98 50.14 113.31
C ILE A 66 -16.07 48.61 113.24
N ARG A 67 -15.29 47.94 112.36
CA ARG A 67 -14.48 46.75 112.73
C ARG A 67 -13.56 46.26 111.60
N ARG A 68 -12.33 45.96 112.03
CA ARG A 68 -11.23 45.25 111.34
C ARG A 68 -11.69 43.93 110.71
N HIS A 69 -11.13 43.56 109.54
CA HIS A 69 -10.32 42.33 109.40
C HIS A 69 -9.63 42.17 108.02
N ARG A 70 -8.30 42.03 108.09
CA ARG A 70 -7.37 41.14 107.36
C ARG A 70 -7.61 40.82 105.87
N VAL A 71 -6.66 41.30 105.05
CA VAL A 71 -6.36 40.89 103.68
C VAL A 71 -5.52 39.59 103.69
N PRO A 72 -5.75 38.61 102.79
CA PRO A 72 -4.72 37.67 102.41
C PRO A 72 -4.28 37.87 100.95
N ALA A 73 -2.96 37.80 100.78
CA ALA A 73 -2.21 37.94 99.55
C ALA A 73 -2.45 36.76 98.60
N ALA A 74 -3.01 37.03 97.42
CA ALA A 74 -3.01 36.12 96.27
C ALA A 74 -3.28 36.92 94.98
N ALA A 75 -2.38 37.84 94.61
CA ALA A 75 -2.57 38.72 93.44
C ALA A 75 -1.28 39.04 92.68
N ILE A 76 -0.27 38.15 92.67
CA ILE A 76 0.99 38.37 91.92
C ILE A 76 1.30 37.21 90.95
N GLY A 77 0.52 36.13 90.95
CA GLY A 77 0.78 34.93 90.12
C GLY A 77 -0.06 34.80 88.84
N ALA A 78 -0.53 35.90 88.24
CA ALA A 78 -1.38 35.83 87.04
C ALA A 78 -1.01 36.81 85.90
N CYS A 79 0.08 37.59 86.05
CA CYS A 79 0.50 38.57 85.04
C CYS A 79 1.80 38.21 84.27
N LEU A 80 2.49 37.12 84.61
CA LEU A 80 3.79 36.76 83.99
C LEU A 80 3.80 35.45 83.19
N THR A 81 2.66 34.76 83.05
CA THR A 81 2.52 33.60 82.15
C THR A 81 1.65 33.89 80.93
N LEU A 82 1.07 35.09 80.83
CA LEU A 82 0.41 35.57 79.60
C LEU A 82 1.39 36.27 78.64
N SER A 83 2.58 36.64 79.11
CA SER A 83 3.62 37.29 78.30
C SER A 83 4.58 36.30 77.60
N MET A 84 4.44 34.99 77.83
CA MET A 84 5.29 33.96 77.23
C MET A 84 4.59 33.12 76.14
N LEU A 85 3.42 33.55 75.66
CA LEU A 85 2.72 32.94 74.52
C LEU A 85 2.27 33.96 73.45
N MET A 86 2.88 35.14 73.41
CA MET A 86 2.88 35.96 72.19
C MET A 86 4.08 35.53 71.35
N SER A 87 4.02 34.29 70.86
CA SER A 87 4.74 33.96 69.63
C SER A 87 4.22 34.95 68.61
N VAL A 88 4.98 35.99 68.29
CA VAL A 88 4.67 36.86 67.17
C VAL A 88 4.77 35.97 65.93
N ILE A 89 3.67 35.34 65.56
CA ILE A 89 3.53 34.69 64.26
C ILE A 89 3.57 35.87 63.30
N THR A 90 4.75 36.17 62.76
CA THR A 90 4.89 37.08 61.65
C THR A 90 4.16 36.44 60.48
N VAL A 91 2.92 36.89 60.24
CA VAL A 91 2.14 36.48 59.08
C VAL A 91 2.71 37.23 57.89
N THR A 92 3.45 36.52 57.05
CA THR A 92 3.94 37.07 55.79
C THR A 92 2.77 37.15 54.81
N ILE A 93 2.41 38.38 54.43
CA ILE A 93 1.40 38.66 53.42
C ILE A 93 2.15 38.90 52.11
N HIS A 94 1.81 38.13 51.08
CA HIS A 94 2.37 38.29 49.75
C HIS A 94 1.42 39.10 48.87
N ARG A 95 1.96 39.90 47.96
CA ARG A 95 1.17 40.43 46.84
C ARG A 95 1.16 39.37 45.75
N ILE A 96 -0.02 38.97 45.28
CA ILE A 96 -0.19 38.01 44.20
C ILE A 96 -0.60 38.77 42.95
N ASP A 97 0.21 38.68 41.90
CA ASP A 97 -0.06 39.26 40.58
C ASP A 97 -0.30 38.11 39.59
N VAL A 98 -1.48 38.08 38.96
CA VAL A 98 -1.88 37.00 38.05
C VAL A 98 -1.92 37.51 36.63
N PHE A 99 -1.24 36.80 35.73
CA PHE A 99 -1.12 37.08 34.30
C PHE A 99 -1.72 35.92 33.50
N ASP A 100 -2.67 36.21 32.63
CA ASP A 100 -3.27 35.25 31.69
C ASP A 100 -2.88 35.66 30.26
N GLN A 101 -2.15 34.81 29.56
CA GLN A 101 -1.55 35.13 28.26
C GLN A 101 -0.75 36.45 28.28
N GLY A 102 0.01 36.66 29.36
CA GLY A 102 0.83 37.86 29.57
C GLY A 102 0.05 39.11 30.01
N VAL A 103 -1.28 39.06 30.06
CA VAL A 103 -2.11 40.18 30.52
C VAL A 103 -2.40 40.04 32.01
N GLN A 104 -2.09 41.07 32.81
CA GLN A 104 -2.41 41.04 34.25
C GLN A 104 -3.92 41.08 34.46
N THR A 105 -4.50 40.02 35.00
CA THR A 105 -5.95 39.86 35.24
C THR A 105 -6.35 40.09 36.69
N ALA A 106 -5.43 39.91 37.63
CA ALA A 106 -5.68 40.15 39.05
C ALA A 106 -4.42 40.63 39.80
N SER A 107 -4.65 41.41 40.86
CA SER A 107 -3.63 41.74 41.86
C SER A 107 -4.28 41.82 43.25
N TYR A 108 -3.80 41.05 44.22
CA TYR A 108 -4.35 41.05 45.57
C TYR A 108 -3.35 40.56 46.63
N TYR A 109 -3.60 40.89 47.89
CA TYR A 109 -2.78 40.41 49.00
C TYR A 109 -3.34 39.12 49.61
N SER A 110 -2.46 38.16 49.90
CA SER A 110 -2.84 36.86 50.46
C SER A 110 -1.73 36.25 51.30
N ILE A 111 -2.13 35.43 52.27
CA ILE A 111 -1.23 34.56 53.04
C ILE A 111 -1.06 33.22 52.31
N GLN A 112 -2.07 32.80 51.53
CA GLN A 112 -2.05 31.57 50.73
C GLN A 112 -1.54 31.88 49.32
N THR A 113 -0.46 31.23 48.92
CA THR A 113 0.24 31.46 47.64
C THR A 113 0.26 30.23 46.73
N ASP A 114 -0.29 29.10 47.18
CA ASP A 114 -0.39 27.89 46.38
C ASP A 114 -1.38 28.04 45.22
N GLU A 115 -1.13 27.31 44.14
CA GLU A 115 -1.93 27.31 42.91
C GLU A 115 -3.44 27.18 43.18
N ALA A 116 -3.84 26.19 44.01
CA ALA A 116 -5.25 25.93 44.26
C ALA A 116 -5.92 27.11 44.97
N SER A 117 -5.22 27.79 45.88
CA SER A 117 -5.71 28.99 46.54
C SER A 117 -5.82 30.19 45.60
N VAL A 118 -4.87 30.34 44.67
CA VAL A 118 -4.93 31.37 43.63
C VAL A 118 -6.13 31.14 42.72
N LEU A 119 -6.27 29.93 42.14
CA LEU A 119 -7.36 29.59 41.23
C LEU A 119 -8.74 29.75 41.90
N ARG A 120 -8.91 29.31 43.16
CA ARG A 120 -10.17 29.50 43.90
C ARG A 120 -10.49 30.98 44.14
N LYS A 121 -9.47 31.80 44.40
CA LYS A 121 -9.65 33.22 44.72
C LYS A 121 -9.97 34.06 43.50
N THR A 122 -9.32 33.78 42.36
CA THR A 122 -9.55 34.48 41.09
C THR A 122 -10.76 33.96 40.34
N GLY A 123 -11.19 32.73 40.62
CA GLY A 123 -12.24 32.06 39.83
C GLY A 123 -11.76 31.60 38.46
N LEU A 124 -10.44 31.60 38.21
CA LEU A 124 -9.86 31.12 36.97
C LEU A 124 -10.00 29.59 36.87
N VAL A 125 -10.37 29.13 35.69
CA VAL A 125 -10.46 27.71 35.33
C VAL A 125 -9.38 27.42 34.30
N LEU A 126 -8.55 26.42 34.57
CA LEU A 126 -7.54 25.94 33.62
C LEU A 126 -8.18 24.93 32.66
N GLY A 127 -7.95 25.14 31.36
CA GLY A 127 -8.29 24.23 30.30
C GLY A 127 -7.37 23.02 30.25
N THR A 128 -7.72 22.03 29.42
CA THR A 128 -6.83 20.88 29.19
C THR A 128 -5.57 21.34 28.46
N GLY A 129 -4.40 21.10 29.07
CA GLY A 129 -3.11 21.48 28.51
C GLY A 129 -2.65 22.89 28.85
N ASP A 130 -3.48 23.71 29.51
CA ASP A 130 -3.03 25.01 30.06
C ASP A 130 -1.89 24.78 31.06
N GLU A 131 -0.92 25.67 31.04
CA GLU A 131 0.23 25.64 31.95
C GLU A 131 0.15 26.83 32.92
N LEU A 132 0.49 26.58 34.18
CA LEU A 132 0.55 27.60 35.22
C LEU A 132 1.93 27.58 35.88
N GLU A 133 2.57 28.74 35.91
CA GLU A 133 3.87 28.95 36.54
C GLU A 133 3.75 29.95 37.70
N LEU A 134 4.37 29.62 38.83
CA LEU A 134 4.45 30.48 40.01
C LEU A 134 5.90 30.91 40.23
N SER A 135 6.12 32.21 40.37
CA SER A 135 7.42 32.80 40.67
C SER A 135 7.30 33.76 41.85
N GLU A 136 8.15 33.61 42.86
CA GLU A 136 8.14 34.46 44.06
C GLU A 136 9.42 35.30 44.12
N ASN A 137 9.27 36.62 44.21
CA ASN A 137 10.38 37.54 44.34
C ASN A 137 10.00 38.74 45.23
N GLY A 138 10.77 38.96 46.30
CA GLY A 138 10.64 40.15 47.15
C GLY A 138 9.27 40.34 47.79
N GLY A 139 8.57 39.24 48.14
CA GLY A 139 7.22 39.29 48.72
C GLY A 139 6.09 39.42 47.69
N VAL A 140 6.42 39.39 46.39
CA VAL A 140 5.45 39.30 45.29
C VAL A 140 5.48 37.89 44.73
N VAL A 141 4.30 37.29 44.57
CA VAL A 141 4.09 36.03 43.86
C VAL A 141 3.44 36.35 42.52
N SER A 142 4.18 36.15 41.44
CA SER A 142 3.69 36.28 40.07
C SER A 142 3.21 34.93 39.57
N VAL A 143 1.99 34.89 39.05
CA VAL A 143 1.34 33.70 38.51
C VAL A 143 1.16 33.92 37.02
N TYR A 144 1.77 33.08 36.19
CA TYR A 144 1.66 33.15 34.73
C TYR A 144 0.86 31.96 34.22
N ILE A 145 -0.17 32.23 33.43
CA ILE A 145 -1.01 31.22 32.78
C ILE A 145 -0.77 31.30 31.28
N THR A 146 -0.35 30.18 30.70
CA THR A 146 -0.23 30.00 29.26
C THR A 146 -1.37 29.11 28.81
N ARG A 147 -2.30 29.66 28.02
CA ARG A 147 -3.45 28.88 27.53
C ARG A 147 -3.02 27.99 26.37
N ALA A 148 -3.40 26.73 26.45
CA ALA A 148 -3.21 25.82 25.34
C ALA A 148 -4.28 26.02 24.28
N PHE A 149 -3.90 25.77 23.04
CA PHE A 149 -4.78 25.74 21.88
C PHE A 149 -4.69 24.38 21.19
N PRO A 150 -5.77 23.92 20.54
CA PRO A 150 -5.77 22.64 19.85
C PRO A 150 -5.03 22.74 18.52
N VAL A 151 -4.33 21.67 18.17
CA VAL A 151 -3.72 21.42 16.87
C VAL A 151 -4.13 20.02 16.44
N THR A 152 -4.53 19.85 15.19
CA THR A 152 -4.97 18.54 14.66
C THR A 152 -3.88 17.94 13.79
N ILE A 153 -3.43 16.74 14.15
CA ILE A 153 -2.51 15.93 13.36
C ILE A 153 -3.29 14.83 12.64
N GLN A 154 -3.18 14.75 11.32
CA GLN A 154 -3.71 13.67 10.50
C GLN A 154 -2.55 12.82 9.98
N ALA A 155 -2.52 11.55 10.35
CA ALA A 155 -1.47 10.61 9.95
C ALA A 155 -2.01 9.19 10.01
N ASP A 156 -1.48 8.29 9.19
CA ASP A 156 -1.76 6.84 9.25
C ASP A 156 -3.26 6.49 9.20
N GLY A 157 -4.05 7.29 8.46
CA GLY A 157 -5.50 7.13 8.32
C GLY A 157 -6.32 7.58 9.53
N GLY A 158 -5.68 8.18 10.55
CA GLY A 158 -6.32 8.68 11.77
C GLY A 158 -6.16 10.19 11.95
N SER A 159 -6.78 10.71 13.01
CA SER A 159 -6.64 12.10 13.44
C SER A 159 -6.47 12.17 14.96
N VAL A 160 -5.47 12.92 15.40
CA VAL A 160 -5.14 13.13 16.81
C VAL A 160 -5.18 14.63 17.09
N LEU A 161 -5.95 15.02 18.10
CA LEU A 161 -5.96 16.38 18.60
C LEU A 161 -4.95 16.49 19.73
N VAL A 162 -4.00 17.42 19.60
CA VAL A 162 -3.00 17.74 20.62
C VAL A 162 -3.17 19.17 21.12
N MET A 163 -3.10 19.36 22.43
CA MET A 163 -3.12 20.68 23.05
C MET A 163 -1.69 21.22 23.13
N MET A 164 -1.47 22.43 22.61
CA MET A 164 -0.16 23.08 22.51
C MET A 164 -0.20 24.45 23.18
N THR A 165 0.83 24.82 23.94
CA THR A 165 1.00 26.17 24.52
C THR A 165 1.89 27.07 23.64
N GLY A 166 2.37 26.53 22.51
CA GLY A 166 3.32 27.11 21.58
C GLY A 166 4.18 26.02 20.96
N GLY A 167 5.30 26.39 20.34
CA GLY A 167 6.25 25.46 19.77
C GLY A 167 6.09 25.24 18.26
N THR A 168 6.58 24.11 17.76
CA THR A 168 6.70 23.82 16.32
C THR A 168 5.88 22.62 15.87
N VAL A 169 5.70 22.47 14.57
CA VAL A 169 5.06 21.31 13.94
C VAL A 169 5.73 20.00 14.37
N ALA A 170 7.07 19.96 14.46
CA ALA A 170 7.81 18.78 14.92
C ALA A 170 7.44 18.38 16.35
N GLN A 171 7.30 19.35 17.25
CA GLN A 171 6.90 19.12 18.64
C GLN A 171 5.43 18.67 18.73
N ALA A 172 4.55 19.20 17.88
CA ALA A 172 3.16 18.74 17.81
C ALA A 172 3.06 17.28 17.33
N LEU A 173 3.86 16.89 16.33
CA LEU A 173 3.98 15.50 15.88
C LEU A 173 4.49 14.57 16.99
N GLU A 174 5.55 14.97 17.70
CA GLU A 174 6.08 14.22 18.84
C GLU A 174 5.01 14.03 19.94
N ARG A 175 4.28 15.09 20.28
CA ARG A 175 3.19 15.04 21.26
C ARG A 175 2.02 14.14 20.81
N ALA A 176 1.79 14.05 19.51
CA ALA A 176 0.83 13.13 18.91
C ALA A 176 1.34 11.68 18.84
N GLY A 177 2.63 11.43 19.15
CA GLY A 177 3.27 10.12 19.01
C GLY A 177 3.51 9.72 17.55
N VAL A 178 3.59 10.70 16.65
CA VAL A 178 3.79 10.49 15.21
C VAL A 178 5.22 10.85 14.83
N THR A 179 5.96 9.89 14.27
CA THR A 179 7.31 10.12 13.75
C THR A 179 7.28 10.24 12.22
N LYS A 180 7.99 11.24 11.68
CA LYS A 180 8.17 11.45 10.23
C LYS A 180 9.42 10.72 9.74
N ASN A 181 9.31 9.99 8.62
CA ASN A 181 10.47 9.45 7.88
C ASN A 181 10.97 10.45 6.83
N GLU A 182 12.15 10.21 6.25
CA GLU A 182 12.75 11.11 5.25
C GLU A 182 11.83 11.35 4.05
N GLU A 183 11.28 10.28 3.48
CA GLU A 183 10.43 10.30 2.29
C GLU A 183 9.01 10.83 2.53
N ASP A 184 8.52 10.78 3.77
CA ASP A 184 7.16 11.21 4.09
C ASP A 184 6.93 12.69 3.77
N LEU A 185 5.71 13.03 3.34
CA LEU A 185 5.32 14.39 3.02
C LEU A 185 4.54 15.00 4.18
N LEU A 186 4.98 16.17 4.62
CA LEU A 186 4.35 16.92 5.71
C LEU A 186 3.76 18.21 5.15
N SER A 187 2.52 18.54 5.52
CA SER A 187 1.83 19.71 4.96
C SER A 187 2.46 21.06 5.34
N HIS A 188 3.30 21.08 6.39
CA HIS A 188 4.02 22.25 6.87
C HIS A 188 5.46 21.87 7.21
N ALA A 189 6.39 22.83 7.17
CA ALA A 189 7.78 22.54 7.54
C ALA A 189 7.89 22.19 9.04
N PRO A 190 8.77 21.25 9.46
CA PRO A 190 8.86 20.80 10.86
C PRO A 190 9.15 21.91 11.88
N ASP A 191 9.83 22.98 11.47
CA ASP A 191 10.21 24.15 12.26
C ASP A 191 9.15 25.27 12.26
N THR A 192 8.07 25.11 11.49
CA THR A 192 6.96 26.07 11.46
C THR A 192 6.33 26.16 12.85
N ALA A 193 6.09 27.38 13.34
CA ALA A 193 5.39 27.59 14.60
C ALA A 193 3.92 27.14 14.49
N VAL A 194 3.40 26.48 15.52
CA VAL A 194 2.00 26.04 15.53
C VAL A 194 1.05 27.13 16.00
N GLU A 195 -0.13 27.17 15.41
CA GLU A 195 -1.20 28.11 15.72
C GLU A 195 -2.49 27.38 16.14
N ALA A 196 -3.42 28.12 16.75
CA ALA A 196 -4.71 27.57 17.16
C ALA A 196 -5.50 27.02 15.97
N GLU A 197 -6.09 25.83 16.15
CA GLU A 197 -6.88 25.11 15.13
C GLU A 197 -6.07 24.70 13.88
N MET A 198 -4.74 24.79 13.92
CA MET A 198 -3.87 24.40 12.81
C MET A 198 -4.06 22.90 12.48
N GLN A 199 -4.17 22.59 11.19
CA GLN A 199 -4.27 21.22 10.69
C GLN A 199 -2.97 20.82 10.00
N ILE A 200 -2.37 19.73 10.47
CA ILE A 200 -1.12 19.20 9.96
C ILE A 200 -1.39 17.79 9.45
N THR A 201 -0.98 17.51 8.21
CA THR A 201 -1.16 16.21 7.57
C THR A 201 0.22 15.63 7.27
N LEU A 202 0.40 14.35 7.64
CA LEU A 202 1.57 13.55 7.32
C LEU A 202 1.13 12.42 6.39
N ASP A 203 1.58 12.48 5.13
CA ASP A 203 1.36 11.44 4.14
C ASP A 203 2.56 10.49 4.10
N ARG A 204 2.30 9.19 4.27
CA ARG A 204 3.34 8.16 4.22
C ARG A 204 3.75 7.89 2.78
N VAL A 205 5.04 7.99 2.50
CA VAL A 205 5.59 7.71 1.17
C VAL A 205 6.48 6.49 1.22
N GLU A 206 6.15 5.49 0.40
CA GLU A 206 6.88 4.24 0.28
C GLU A 206 7.35 4.05 -1.16
N ASN A 207 8.62 3.71 -1.35
CA ASN A 207 9.22 3.41 -2.65
C ASN A 207 9.73 1.97 -2.66
N ASP A 208 9.11 1.12 -3.47
CA ASP A 208 9.45 -0.31 -3.56
C ASP A 208 9.84 -0.73 -4.98
N LEU A 209 10.61 -1.81 -5.06
CA LEU A 209 10.81 -2.55 -6.31
C LEU A 209 9.82 -3.72 -6.39
N VAL A 210 8.97 -3.69 -7.43
CA VAL A 210 7.99 -4.74 -7.71
C VAL A 210 8.43 -5.51 -8.95
N TYR A 211 8.43 -6.85 -8.85
CA TYR A 211 8.81 -7.74 -9.95
C TYR A 211 7.57 -8.35 -10.60
N GLU A 212 7.55 -8.34 -11.94
CA GLU A 212 6.51 -8.97 -12.74
C GLU A 212 7.14 -9.90 -13.78
N THR A 213 6.75 -11.17 -13.79
CA THR A 213 7.18 -12.12 -14.80
C THR A 213 6.19 -12.12 -15.96
N VAL A 214 6.70 -11.90 -17.17
CA VAL A 214 5.91 -11.85 -18.41
C VAL A 214 6.44 -12.91 -19.39
N SER A 215 5.54 -13.65 -20.02
CA SER A 215 5.91 -14.65 -21.03
C SER A 215 6.35 -14.01 -22.36
N ILE A 216 7.37 -14.59 -22.99
CA ILE A 216 7.82 -14.24 -24.35
C ILE A 216 7.35 -15.35 -25.29
N GLU A 217 6.57 -14.98 -26.30
CA GLU A 217 6.15 -15.93 -27.34
C GLU A 217 7.35 -16.41 -28.17
N TYR A 218 7.31 -17.66 -28.60
CA TYR A 218 8.31 -18.21 -29.53
C TYR A 218 7.86 -18.02 -30.98
N GLU A 219 8.82 -18.01 -31.90
CA GLU A 219 8.53 -17.96 -33.33
C GLU A 219 8.41 -19.36 -33.95
N THR A 220 7.77 -19.46 -35.11
CA THR A 220 7.72 -20.72 -35.87
C THR A 220 8.62 -20.64 -37.09
N ARG A 221 9.68 -21.44 -37.10
CA ARG A 221 10.61 -21.58 -38.22
C ARG A 221 10.21 -22.76 -39.11
N LYS A 222 10.01 -22.50 -40.41
CA LYS A 222 9.73 -23.55 -41.39
C LYS A 222 11.01 -23.97 -42.13
N VAL A 223 11.34 -25.25 -42.07
CA VAL A 223 12.54 -25.81 -42.73
C VAL A 223 12.11 -26.79 -43.81
N LYS A 224 12.62 -26.62 -45.03
CA LYS A 224 12.28 -27.51 -46.17
C LYS A 224 13.07 -28.82 -46.05
N THR A 225 12.42 -29.95 -46.33
CA THR A 225 13.06 -31.28 -46.31
C THR A 225 12.54 -32.19 -47.42
N ASP A 226 13.42 -33.00 -48.00
CA ASP A 226 13.08 -34.05 -48.96
C ASP A 226 12.71 -35.39 -48.30
N SER A 227 12.69 -35.47 -46.97
CA SER A 227 12.20 -36.63 -46.22
C SER A 227 10.67 -36.74 -46.24
N LEU A 228 9.97 -35.61 -46.40
CA LEU A 228 8.51 -35.50 -46.41
C LEU A 228 7.99 -35.15 -47.79
N TYR A 229 6.79 -35.62 -48.13
CA TYR A 229 6.19 -35.29 -49.41
C TYR A 229 5.64 -33.85 -49.44
N VAL A 230 5.58 -33.25 -50.63
CA VAL A 230 4.93 -31.95 -50.84
C VAL A 230 3.50 -31.99 -50.28
N GLY A 231 3.19 -31.03 -49.41
CA GLY A 231 1.90 -30.94 -48.70
C GLY A 231 1.91 -31.58 -47.31
N GLU A 232 2.91 -32.39 -46.98
CA GLU A 232 3.11 -32.94 -45.64
C GLU A 232 3.98 -31.98 -44.80
N THR A 233 3.63 -31.88 -43.51
CA THR A 233 4.41 -31.14 -42.52
C THR A 233 4.61 -31.98 -41.28
N SER A 234 5.76 -31.87 -40.63
CA SER A 234 6.04 -32.49 -39.33
C SER A 234 6.62 -31.46 -38.37
N VAL A 235 6.27 -31.55 -37.09
CA VAL A 235 6.92 -30.75 -36.06
C VAL A 235 8.19 -31.49 -35.64
N GLU A 236 9.35 -30.87 -35.85
CA GLU A 236 10.63 -31.40 -35.36
C GLU A 236 10.87 -30.96 -33.92
N GLU A 237 10.64 -29.67 -33.65
CA GLU A 237 10.76 -29.07 -32.32
C GLU A 237 9.48 -28.31 -32.00
N SER A 238 8.89 -28.56 -30.83
CA SER A 238 7.60 -27.94 -30.45
C SER A 238 7.69 -26.44 -30.18
N GLY A 239 8.90 -25.94 -29.91
CA GLY A 239 9.14 -24.63 -29.34
C GLY A 239 8.75 -24.57 -27.86
N SER A 240 9.20 -23.51 -27.17
CA SER A 240 8.80 -23.22 -25.80
C SER A 240 8.84 -21.73 -25.52
N ARG A 241 7.88 -21.23 -24.74
CA ARG A 241 7.83 -19.81 -24.35
C ARG A 241 9.01 -19.47 -23.45
N GLY A 242 9.57 -18.29 -23.71
CA GLY A 242 10.52 -17.64 -22.83
C GLY A 242 9.81 -16.90 -21.71
N GLU A 243 10.59 -16.33 -20.80
CA GLU A 243 10.12 -15.50 -19.70
C GLU A 243 11.08 -14.32 -19.53
N LYS A 244 10.51 -13.15 -19.26
CA LYS A 244 11.26 -11.98 -18.81
C LYS A 244 10.71 -11.46 -17.49
N ARG A 245 11.60 -10.94 -16.65
CA ARG A 245 11.27 -10.24 -15.42
C ARG A 245 11.37 -8.75 -15.67
N ASN A 246 10.24 -8.07 -15.53
CA ASN A 246 10.19 -6.63 -15.44
C ASN A 246 10.34 -6.21 -13.98
N THR A 247 11.19 -5.23 -13.72
CA THR A 247 11.33 -4.61 -12.39
C THR A 247 10.78 -3.19 -12.47
N TYR A 248 9.82 -2.87 -11.63
CA TYR A 248 9.23 -1.53 -11.55
C TYR A 248 9.59 -0.87 -10.23
N ALA A 249 9.97 0.41 -10.29
CA ALA A 249 9.94 1.27 -9.12
C ALA A 249 8.49 1.77 -8.94
N VAL A 250 7.91 1.49 -7.79
CA VAL A 250 6.53 1.84 -7.43
C VAL A 250 6.55 2.78 -6.24
N THR A 251 5.92 3.94 -6.38
CA THR A 251 5.73 4.91 -5.30
C THR A 251 4.30 4.82 -4.80
N ARG A 252 4.13 4.66 -3.49
CA ARG A 252 2.83 4.66 -2.81
C ARG A 252 2.73 5.82 -1.84
N VAL A 253 1.58 6.48 -1.83
CA VAL A 253 1.22 7.52 -0.86
C VAL A 253 0.03 7.01 -0.06
N ASN A 254 0.18 6.90 1.27
CA ASN A 254 -0.82 6.33 2.18
C ASN A 254 -1.30 4.94 1.72
N GLY A 255 -0.37 4.11 1.22
CA GLY A 255 -0.64 2.75 0.72
C GLY A 255 -1.25 2.69 -0.70
N VAL A 256 -1.57 3.83 -1.32
CA VAL A 256 -2.12 3.89 -2.68
C VAL A 256 -1.00 4.13 -3.69
N GLU A 257 -0.91 3.29 -4.72
CA GLU A 257 0.05 3.46 -5.81
C GLU A 257 -0.25 4.76 -6.60
N THR A 258 0.73 5.66 -6.64
CA THR A 258 0.63 6.96 -7.33
C THR A 258 1.50 7.03 -8.56
N ALA A 259 2.60 6.26 -8.59
CA ALA A 259 3.50 6.18 -9.73
C ALA A 259 4.09 4.77 -9.88
N ARG A 260 4.31 4.37 -11.14
CA ARG A 260 5.00 3.14 -11.51
C ARG A 260 5.90 3.41 -12.72
N THR A 261 7.17 3.08 -12.60
CA THR A 261 8.16 3.23 -13.68
C THR A 261 8.90 1.93 -13.91
N LEU A 262 8.99 1.48 -15.18
CA LEU A 262 9.81 0.33 -15.55
C LEU A 262 11.29 0.71 -15.43
N VAL A 263 12.02 0.03 -14.54
CA VAL A 263 13.44 0.28 -14.27
C VAL A 263 14.31 -0.67 -15.09
N SER A 264 13.92 -1.94 -15.18
CA SER A 264 14.65 -2.94 -15.97
C SER A 264 13.72 -4.02 -16.53
N SER A 265 14.18 -4.66 -17.60
CA SER A 265 13.54 -5.83 -18.20
C SER A 265 14.64 -6.83 -18.56
N GLU A 266 14.62 -7.99 -17.92
CA GLU A 266 15.65 -9.03 -18.05
C GLU A 266 15.02 -10.33 -18.54
N ILE A 267 15.59 -10.94 -19.58
CA ILE A 267 15.17 -12.28 -20.03
C ILE A 267 15.73 -13.29 -19.04
N ILE A 268 14.83 -13.99 -18.33
CA ILE A 268 15.20 -15.03 -17.36
C ILE A 268 15.14 -16.43 -17.98
N LYS A 269 14.44 -16.57 -19.11
CA LYS A 269 14.39 -17.79 -19.90
C LYS A 269 14.20 -17.44 -21.38
N GLU A 270 15.13 -17.84 -22.22
CA GLU A 270 15.04 -17.60 -23.67
C GLU A 270 13.88 -18.43 -24.28
N PRO A 271 13.10 -17.86 -25.22
CA PRO A 271 12.16 -18.65 -26.00
C PRO A 271 12.92 -19.61 -26.94
N ALA A 272 12.35 -20.79 -27.16
CA ALA A 272 12.84 -21.74 -28.16
C ALA A 272 11.86 -21.78 -29.32
N ASP A 273 12.35 -21.54 -30.54
CA ASP A 273 11.53 -21.56 -31.75
C ASP A 273 10.86 -22.93 -31.96
N ARG A 274 9.66 -22.91 -32.52
CA ARG A 274 9.01 -24.12 -33.04
C ARG A 274 9.52 -24.40 -34.44
N VAL A 275 10.12 -25.56 -34.65
CA VAL A 275 10.62 -25.99 -35.96
C VAL A 275 9.61 -26.90 -36.63
N VAL A 276 9.11 -26.46 -37.79
CA VAL A 276 8.18 -27.23 -38.63
C VAL A 276 8.86 -27.59 -39.94
N LEU A 277 9.03 -28.88 -40.18
CA LEU A 277 9.50 -29.42 -41.45
C LEU A 277 8.38 -29.34 -42.49
N VAL A 278 8.72 -28.89 -43.69
CA VAL A 278 7.82 -28.80 -44.84
C VAL A 278 8.36 -29.66 -45.96
N GLY A 279 7.57 -30.62 -46.43
CA GLY A 279 8.01 -31.58 -47.43
C GLY A 279 8.23 -30.97 -48.82
N THR A 280 9.31 -31.39 -49.46
CA THR A 280 9.67 -31.06 -50.84
C THR A 280 9.77 -32.28 -51.75
N LYS A 281 9.63 -33.50 -51.20
CA LYS A 281 9.66 -34.74 -51.99
C LYS A 281 8.39 -34.86 -52.82
N VAL A 282 8.50 -35.13 -54.11
CA VAL A 282 7.31 -35.34 -54.93
C VAL A 282 6.93 -36.82 -54.96
N LYS A 283 5.64 -37.13 -54.76
CA LYS A 283 5.10 -38.48 -54.98
C LYS A 283 5.10 -38.74 -56.49
N SER A 284 6.05 -39.55 -56.95
CA SER A 284 6.06 -40.04 -58.32
C SER A 284 4.96 -41.10 -58.48
N SER A 285 3.90 -40.77 -59.21
CA SER A 285 2.82 -41.69 -59.60
C SER A 285 3.21 -42.63 -60.75
N PHE A 286 4.46 -42.56 -61.24
CA PHE A 286 4.91 -43.28 -62.42
C PHE A 286 5.40 -44.69 -62.06
N LYS A 287 4.65 -45.69 -62.53
CA LYS A 287 5.01 -47.11 -62.42
C LYS A 287 6.28 -47.37 -63.23
N LYS A 288 7.28 -47.99 -62.62
CA LYS A 288 8.54 -48.45 -63.24
C LYS A 288 8.36 -49.68 -64.17
N THR A 289 7.13 -50.00 -64.55
CA THR A 289 6.77 -51.21 -65.29
C THR A 289 5.81 -50.88 -66.41
N ALA A 290 6.35 -50.36 -67.50
CA ALA A 290 5.78 -50.55 -68.83
C ALA A 290 6.96 -50.75 -69.79
N SER A 291 7.00 -51.91 -70.44
CA SER A 291 7.98 -52.22 -71.47
C SER A 291 7.72 -51.35 -72.70
N THR A 292 8.78 -50.76 -73.26
CA THR A 292 8.75 -50.10 -74.57
C THR A 292 7.89 -50.91 -75.56
N PRO A 293 6.94 -50.28 -76.29
CA PRO A 293 6.05 -51.01 -77.19
C PRO A 293 6.82 -51.79 -78.27
N ALA A 294 6.48 -53.07 -78.46
CA ALA A 294 7.14 -53.94 -79.44
C ALA A 294 6.85 -53.56 -80.91
N ALA A 295 5.78 -52.79 -81.15
CA ALA A 295 5.39 -52.31 -82.48
C ALA A 295 5.13 -50.81 -82.47
N TYR A 296 5.79 -50.08 -83.38
CA TYR A 296 5.64 -48.65 -83.60
C TYR A 296 6.03 -48.28 -85.04
N LYS A 297 5.45 -47.21 -85.57
CA LYS A 297 5.75 -46.68 -86.91
C LYS A 297 7.06 -45.88 -86.93
N LYS A 298 7.30 -45.07 -85.89
CA LYS A 298 8.42 -44.14 -85.83
C LYS A 298 8.74 -43.77 -84.38
N VAL A 299 10.00 -43.52 -84.07
CA VAL A 299 10.41 -42.88 -82.81
C VAL A 299 10.94 -41.48 -83.10
N ILE A 300 10.55 -40.51 -82.28
CA ILE A 300 11.02 -39.14 -82.36
C ILE A 300 11.56 -38.74 -80.99
N ALA A 301 12.83 -38.33 -80.94
CA ALA A 301 13.39 -37.70 -79.76
C ALA A 301 12.85 -36.26 -79.64
N MET A 302 12.20 -35.95 -78.51
CA MET A 302 11.54 -34.67 -78.30
C MET A 302 11.92 -34.08 -76.94
N THR A 303 11.84 -32.75 -76.82
CA THR A 303 11.86 -32.09 -75.51
C THR A 303 10.44 -32.08 -74.94
N ALA A 304 10.26 -32.73 -73.80
CA ALA A 304 9.00 -32.75 -73.08
C ALA A 304 8.95 -31.74 -71.94
N THR A 305 7.79 -31.12 -71.77
CA THR A 305 7.35 -30.46 -70.52
C THR A 305 6.07 -31.13 -70.03
N ALA A 306 5.58 -30.74 -68.85
CA ALA A 306 4.31 -31.21 -68.32
C ALA A 306 3.40 -30.03 -67.94
N TYR A 307 2.10 -30.21 -68.18
CA TYR A 307 1.05 -29.28 -67.77
C TYR A 307 -0.04 -30.00 -66.98
N VAL A 308 -0.75 -29.26 -66.13
CA VAL A 308 -1.79 -29.83 -65.27
C VAL A 308 -3.10 -29.93 -66.04
N ALA A 309 -3.77 -31.08 -65.91
CA ALA A 309 -5.09 -31.37 -66.45
C ALA A 309 -6.09 -30.26 -66.11
N GLY A 310 -6.92 -29.91 -67.09
CA GLY A 310 -7.90 -28.84 -66.98
C GLY A 310 -8.24 -28.20 -68.33
N GLY A 311 -9.53 -27.92 -68.55
CA GLY A 311 -10.02 -27.33 -69.80
C GLY A 311 -10.23 -28.32 -70.94
N THR A 312 -10.36 -27.78 -72.15
CA THR A 312 -10.68 -28.51 -73.38
C THR A 312 -9.53 -28.39 -74.38
N THR A 313 -9.11 -29.51 -74.95
CA THR A 313 -7.99 -29.58 -75.89
C THR A 313 -8.39 -29.08 -77.28
N ALA A 314 -7.41 -28.86 -78.17
CA ALA A 314 -7.66 -28.45 -79.56
C ALA A 314 -8.59 -29.40 -80.35
N THR A 315 -8.66 -30.68 -79.98
CA THR A 315 -9.58 -31.66 -80.59
C THR A 315 -10.95 -31.76 -79.91
N GLY A 316 -11.22 -30.93 -78.89
CA GLY A 316 -12.46 -30.93 -78.12
C GLY A 316 -12.52 -31.95 -76.97
N ARG A 317 -11.44 -32.70 -76.71
CA ARG A 317 -11.38 -33.68 -75.62
C ARG A 317 -11.08 -32.97 -74.29
N PRO A 318 -11.50 -33.53 -73.14
CA PRO A 318 -11.04 -33.01 -71.85
C PRO A 318 -9.53 -33.20 -71.74
N ALA A 319 -8.82 -32.15 -71.31
CA ALA A 319 -7.41 -32.24 -71.00
C ALA A 319 -7.23 -33.04 -69.70
N GLN A 320 -6.78 -34.29 -69.82
CA GLN A 320 -6.58 -35.23 -68.73
C GLN A 320 -5.40 -36.15 -69.03
N TRP A 321 -4.97 -36.93 -68.03
CA TRP A 321 -3.95 -37.97 -68.21
C TRP A 321 -4.20 -38.83 -69.46
N GLY A 322 -3.16 -39.03 -70.28
CA GLY A 322 -3.26 -39.73 -71.56
C GLY A 322 -3.55 -38.82 -72.76
N VAL A 323 -3.56 -37.51 -72.57
CA VAL A 323 -3.54 -36.51 -73.65
C VAL A 323 -2.18 -35.80 -73.67
N VAL A 324 -1.67 -35.52 -74.87
CA VAL A 324 -0.47 -34.71 -75.07
C VAL A 324 -0.72 -33.57 -76.05
N ALA A 325 -0.05 -32.44 -75.81
CA ALA A 325 0.03 -31.34 -76.74
C ALA A 325 1.25 -31.51 -77.67
N VAL A 326 1.05 -31.32 -78.97
CA VAL A 326 2.10 -31.50 -79.99
C VAL A 326 2.06 -30.37 -81.02
N ASP A 327 3.09 -30.29 -81.87
CA ASP A 327 3.01 -29.57 -83.13
C ASP A 327 2.36 -30.46 -84.21
N PRO A 328 1.15 -30.14 -84.73
CA PRO A 328 0.46 -30.96 -85.71
C PRO A 328 1.23 -31.22 -87.01
N ARG A 329 2.23 -30.38 -87.31
CA ARG A 329 3.11 -30.55 -88.48
C ARG A 329 4.14 -31.67 -88.28
N VAL A 330 4.43 -32.03 -87.03
CA VAL A 330 5.38 -33.09 -86.65
C VAL A 330 4.64 -34.38 -86.26
N ILE A 331 3.60 -34.25 -85.44
CA ILE A 331 2.72 -35.35 -85.02
C ILE A 331 1.27 -34.92 -85.27
N PRO A 332 0.57 -35.49 -86.27
CA PRO A 332 -0.82 -35.13 -86.55
C PRO A 332 -1.73 -35.37 -85.34
N LEU A 333 -2.73 -34.50 -85.16
CA LEU A 333 -3.74 -34.70 -84.11
C LEU A 333 -4.52 -35.99 -84.34
N GLY A 334 -4.90 -36.66 -83.26
CA GLY A 334 -5.49 -38.00 -83.23
C GLY A 334 -4.48 -39.15 -83.17
N THR A 335 -3.19 -38.88 -83.42
CA THR A 335 -2.13 -39.91 -83.37
C THR A 335 -2.00 -40.50 -81.97
N ARG A 336 -1.96 -41.83 -81.88
CA ARG A 336 -1.63 -42.54 -80.64
C ARG A 336 -0.11 -42.58 -80.49
N VAL A 337 0.37 -42.23 -79.32
CA VAL A 337 1.80 -42.21 -79.00
C VAL A 337 2.07 -42.96 -77.72
N TYR A 338 3.31 -43.41 -77.54
CA TYR A 338 3.84 -43.84 -76.25
C TYR A 338 5.03 -42.97 -75.90
N VAL A 339 5.08 -42.44 -74.69
CA VAL A 339 6.10 -41.48 -74.25
C VAL A 339 6.86 -42.01 -73.04
N GLU A 340 8.19 -42.06 -73.15
CA GLU A 340 9.11 -42.38 -72.06
C GLU A 340 10.34 -41.46 -72.11
N THR A 341 11.01 -41.22 -70.99
CA THR A 341 12.27 -40.48 -70.98
C THR A 341 13.39 -41.27 -71.63
N ALA A 342 14.36 -40.57 -72.22
CA ALA A 342 15.48 -41.20 -72.92
C ALA A 342 16.33 -42.10 -72.01
N ASP A 343 16.35 -41.86 -70.70
CA ASP A 343 17.03 -42.68 -69.69
C ASP A 343 16.19 -43.88 -69.19
N GLY A 344 14.96 -44.04 -69.71
CA GLY A 344 14.00 -45.07 -69.32
C GLY A 344 13.51 -44.97 -67.86
N GLN A 345 13.88 -43.92 -67.12
CA GLN A 345 13.54 -43.78 -65.70
C GLN A 345 12.09 -43.33 -65.49
N TYR A 346 11.50 -42.68 -66.49
CA TYR A 346 10.16 -42.12 -66.41
C TYR A 346 9.35 -42.54 -67.62
N ILE A 347 8.19 -43.13 -67.36
CA ILE A 347 7.28 -43.59 -68.39
C ILE A 347 5.96 -42.87 -68.20
N TYR A 348 5.61 -42.02 -69.16
CA TYR A 348 4.29 -41.43 -69.24
C TYR A 348 3.28 -42.45 -69.78
N GLY A 349 3.73 -43.28 -70.72
CA GLY A 349 2.94 -44.37 -71.30
C GLY A 349 2.14 -43.93 -72.52
N THR A 350 1.07 -44.66 -72.82
CA THR A 350 0.25 -44.42 -74.02
C THR A 350 -0.62 -43.18 -73.88
N ALA A 351 -0.62 -42.35 -74.92
CA ALA A 351 -1.36 -41.11 -74.98
C ALA A 351 -1.89 -40.84 -76.40
N VAL A 352 -2.74 -39.82 -76.53
CA VAL A 352 -3.24 -39.32 -77.81
C VAL A 352 -2.81 -37.87 -78.00
N ALA A 353 -2.24 -37.57 -79.18
CA ALA A 353 -1.98 -36.23 -79.64
C ALA A 353 -3.31 -35.50 -79.87
N ALA A 354 -3.84 -34.87 -78.84
CA ALA A 354 -5.19 -34.31 -78.86
C ALA A 354 -5.20 -32.80 -78.60
N ASP A 355 -4.05 -32.20 -78.35
CA ASP A 355 -3.94 -30.79 -78.02
C ASP A 355 -2.80 -30.07 -78.76
N THR A 356 -2.80 -28.74 -78.73
CA THR A 356 -1.74 -27.89 -79.27
C THR A 356 -1.46 -26.74 -78.32
N GLY A 357 -0.19 -26.35 -78.19
CA GLY A 357 0.20 -25.17 -77.41
C GLY A 357 0.92 -24.13 -78.27
N GLY A 358 0.78 -22.84 -77.91
CA GLY A 358 1.50 -21.75 -78.59
C GLY A 358 3.02 -21.95 -78.59
N ALA A 359 3.56 -22.48 -77.48
CA ALA A 359 4.99 -22.76 -77.31
C ALA A 359 5.42 -24.17 -77.75
N ILE A 360 4.47 -25.06 -78.06
CA ILE A 360 4.71 -26.44 -78.45
C ILE A 360 4.86 -26.49 -79.98
N LYS A 361 6.08 -26.26 -80.44
CA LYS A 361 6.46 -26.17 -81.86
C LYS A 361 7.69 -27.04 -82.14
N GLY A 362 7.71 -27.69 -83.31
CA GLY A 362 8.77 -28.61 -83.72
C GLY A 362 8.81 -29.87 -82.84
N ASN A 363 10.02 -30.32 -82.49
CA ASN A 363 10.23 -31.52 -81.67
C ASN A 363 10.03 -31.25 -80.17
N LYS A 364 8.89 -30.62 -79.82
CA LYS A 364 8.44 -30.40 -78.44
C LYS A 364 7.10 -31.10 -78.21
N ILE A 365 6.93 -31.63 -77.01
CA ILE A 365 5.69 -32.28 -76.56
C ILE A 365 5.37 -31.80 -75.14
N ASP A 366 4.10 -31.62 -74.82
CA ASP A 366 3.66 -31.30 -73.46
C ASP A 366 2.77 -32.44 -72.97
N ILE A 367 3.14 -33.07 -71.86
CA ILE A 367 2.39 -34.20 -71.29
C ILE A 367 1.38 -33.71 -70.25
N CYS A 368 0.15 -34.20 -70.32
CA CYS A 368 -0.89 -33.82 -69.35
C CYS A 368 -0.75 -34.65 -68.08
N VAL A 369 -0.50 -34.01 -66.93
CA VAL A 369 -0.44 -34.64 -65.60
C VAL A 369 -1.62 -34.21 -64.73
N ASN A 370 -1.88 -34.87 -63.61
CA ASN A 370 -3.08 -34.58 -62.80
C ASN A 370 -2.85 -33.48 -61.75
N THR A 371 -1.60 -33.24 -61.33
CA THR A 371 -1.29 -32.25 -60.29
C THR A 371 -0.12 -31.34 -60.65
N SER A 372 -0.10 -30.13 -60.11
CA SER A 372 1.06 -29.22 -60.25
C SER A 372 2.35 -29.84 -59.72
N SER A 373 2.26 -30.64 -58.66
CA SER A 373 3.40 -31.35 -58.08
C SER A 373 4.03 -32.33 -59.09
N GLU A 374 3.21 -33.11 -59.79
CA GLU A 374 3.68 -34.00 -60.87
C GLU A 374 4.34 -33.22 -62.02
N ALA A 375 3.78 -32.07 -62.38
CA ALA A 375 4.34 -31.23 -63.44
C ALA A 375 5.73 -30.69 -63.06
N TYR A 376 5.88 -30.21 -61.82
CA TYR A 376 7.16 -29.75 -61.30
C TYR A 376 8.19 -30.88 -61.18
N ALA A 377 7.79 -32.08 -60.76
CA ALA A 377 8.70 -33.24 -60.69
C ALA A 377 9.13 -33.77 -62.05
N PHE A 378 8.24 -33.70 -63.04
CA PHE A 378 8.62 -34.01 -64.41
C PHE A 378 9.64 -32.99 -64.92
N GLY A 379 9.37 -31.69 -64.75
CA GLY A 379 10.25 -30.64 -65.25
C GLY A 379 10.35 -30.65 -66.78
N ARG A 380 11.52 -30.30 -67.32
CA ARG A 380 11.82 -30.43 -68.76
C ARG A 380 12.77 -31.60 -68.97
N ARG A 381 12.39 -32.54 -69.83
CA ARG A 381 13.17 -33.77 -70.08
C ARG A 381 13.26 -34.10 -71.56
N THR A 382 14.28 -34.84 -71.95
CA THR A 382 14.34 -35.49 -73.26
C THR A 382 13.56 -36.79 -73.20
N VAL A 383 12.63 -36.98 -74.14
CA VAL A 383 11.77 -38.16 -74.24
C VAL A 383 11.89 -38.81 -75.61
N ASN A 384 11.67 -40.12 -75.64
CA ASN A 384 11.40 -40.89 -76.84
C ASN A 384 9.88 -40.98 -77.00
N VAL A 385 9.38 -40.45 -78.13
CA VAL A 385 7.96 -40.52 -78.50
C VAL A 385 7.80 -41.54 -79.61
N TYR A 386 7.19 -42.66 -79.29
CA TYR A 386 6.89 -43.74 -80.23
C TYR A 386 5.51 -43.46 -80.84
N ILE A 387 5.46 -43.32 -82.16
CA ILE A 387 4.23 -43.20 -82.93
C ILE A 387 3.64 -44.60 -83.11
N LEU A 388 2.47 -44.83 -82.53
CA LEU A 388 1.79 -46.11 -82.57
C LEU A 388 0.89 -46.21 -83.81
N ASP A 389 0.50 -47.44 -84.16
CA ASP A 389 -0.31 -47.73 -85.34
C ASP A 389 -1.71 -47.12 -85.33
#